data_AF-A0A2X2XP25-F1
#
_entry.id   AF-A0A2X2XP25-F1
#
_cell.length_a   1.000
_cell.length_b   1.000
_cell.length_c   1.000
_cell.angle_alpha   90.00
_cell.angle_beta   90.00
_cell.angle_gamma   90.00
#
_symmetry.space_group_name_H-M   'P 1'
#
loop_
_entity.id
_entity.type
_entity.pdbx_description
1 polymer ?
#
loop_
_entity_poly.entity_id
_entity_poly.type
_entity_poly.pdbx_seq_one_letter_code
_entity_poly.pdbx_strand_id
1 'polypeptide(L)' 'MEVIDNGRGIPKEKLDDINRRIRECDHSGKSIGMLNVHERIKIKYGEPYGLTVTSEENKGTNMILKFPLREVE' A
#
# COMPACT_ATOMS: atom_id res chain seq x y z
N MET A 1 5.96 -1.90 -9.40
CA MET A 1 6.89 -0.82 -8.98
C MET A 1 7.01 -0.88 -7.47
N GLU A 2 8.21 -0.68 -6.94
CA GLU A 2 8.46 -0.72 -5.49
C GLU A 2 9.02 0.62 -5.01
N VAL A 3 8.65 1.00 -3.78
CA VAL A 3 9.22 2.14 -3.06
C VAL A 3 9.66 1.62 -1.69
N ILE A 4 10.96 1.73 -1.41
CA ILE A 4 11.58 1.19 -0.20
C ILE A 4 12.13 2.34 0.63
N ASP A 5 11.83 2.37 1.91
CA ASP A 5 12.47 3.22 2.90
C ASP A 5 13.24 2.37 3.94
N ASN A 6 14.30 2.96 4.48
CA ASN A 6 15.15 2.39 5.53
C ASN A 6 14.89 3.03 6.90
N GLY A 7 13.68 3.54 7.13
CA GLY A 7 13.29 4.16 8.39
C GLY A 7 13.08 3.13 9.50
N ARG A 8 12.39 3.54 10.56
CA ARG A 8 12.10 2.68 11.72
C ARG A 8 11.17 1.50 11.45
N GLY A 9 10.62 1.39 10.24
CA GLY A 9 9.58 0.42 9.91
C GLY A 9 8.29 0.57 10.72
N ILE A 10 7.50 -0.49 10.73
CA ILE A 10 6.15 -0.54 11.28
C ILE A 10 6.03 -1.78 12.18
N PRO A 11 5.64 -1.63 13.46
CA PRO A 11 5.35 -2.77 14.34
C PRO A 11 4.28 -3.69 13.73
N LYS A 12 4.42 -4.99 13.93
CA LYS A 12 3.58 -6.01 13.28
C LYS A 12 2.08 -5.77 13.42
N GLU A 13 1.61 -5.49 14.65
CA GLU A 13 0.20 -5.20 14.93
C GLU A 13 -0.33 -4.02 14.11
N LYS A 14 0.44 -2.94 14.03
CA LYS A 14 0.09 -1.76 13.26
C LYS A 14 0.13 -2.02 11.75
N LEU A 15 1.09 -2.82 11.28
CA LEU A 15 1.16 -3.22 9.88
C LEU A 15 -0.06 -4.07 9.49
N ASP A 16 -0.51 -4.94 10.37
CA ASP A 16 -1.70 -5.77 10.15
C ASP A 16 -2.98 -4.93 10.09
N ASP A 17 -3.14 -3.93 10.97
CA ASP A 17 -4.25 -2.97 10.88
C ASP A 17 -4.20 -2.16 9.58
N ILE A 18 -3.03 -1.64 9.20
CA ILE A 18 -2.85 -0.91 7.93
C ILE A 18 -3.27 -1.79 6.75
N ASN A 19 -2.80 -3.02 6.69
CA ASN A 19 -3.11 -3.94 5.59
C ASN A 19 -4.58 -4.38 5.60
N ARG A 20 -5.19 -4.62 6.77
CA ARG A 20 -6.63 -4.88 6.89
C ARG A 20 -7.41 -3.71 6.29
N ARG A 21 -7.10 -2.50 6.72
CA ARG A 21 -7.82 -1.30 6.28
C ARG A 21 -7.67 -1.06 4.78
N ILE A 22 -6.47 -1.25 4.23
CA ILE A 22 -6.24 -1.16 2.78
C ILE A 22 -7.12 -2.18 2.03
N ARG A 23 -7.21 -3.43 2.51
CA ARG A 23 -8.04 -4.47 1.87
C ARG A 23 -9.54 -4.17 1.96
N GLU A 24 -9.99 -3.63 3.09
CA GLU A 24 -11.41 -3.35 3.37
C GLU A 24 -11.85 -1.94 2.91
N CYS A 25 -10.94 -1.14 2.36
CA CYS A 25 -11.14 0.28 2.07
C CYS A 25 -11.70 1.05 3.30
N ASP A 26 -11.15 0.78 4.48
CA ASP A 26 -11.61 1.32 5.76
C ASP A 26 -10.98 2.69 6.09
N HIS A 27 -11.81 3.73 5.92
CA HIS A 27 -11.47 5.15 6.11
C HIS A 27 -11.45 5.63 7.56
N SER A 28 -11.77 4.77 8.54
CA SER A 28 -11.97 5.19 9.94
C SER A 28 -10.70 5.63 10.70
N GLY A 29 -9.50 5.40 10.16
CA GLY A 29 -8.23 5.71 10.85
C GLY A 29 -7.25 6.59 10.07
N LYS A 30 -6.08 6.85 10.65
CA LYS A 30 -5.14 7.91 10.20
C LYS A 30 -4.39 7.66 8.88
N SER A 31 -4.52 6.49 8.26
CA SER A 31 -3.74 6.05 7.08
C SER A 31 -4.35 6.49 5.74
N ILE A 32 -4.91 7.70 5.69
CA ILE A 32 -5.73 8.21 4.57
C ILE A 32 -4.92 8.24 3.25
N GLY A 33 -3.62 8.54 3.32
CA GLY A 33 -2.76 8.62 2.14
C GLY A 33 -2.61 7.30 1.39
N MET A 34 -2.32 6.21 2.08
CA MET A 34 -2.14 4.89 1.46
C MET A 34 -3.45 4.32 0.91
N LEU A 35 -4.56 4.55 1.62
CA LEU A 35 -5.90 4.18 1.17
C LEU A 35 -6.27 4.91 -0.13
N ASN A 36 -6.08 6.23 -0.17
CA ASN A 36 -6.32 7.02 -1.36
C ASN A 36 -5.51 6.54 -2.57
N VAL A 37 -4.25 6.14 -2.36
CA VAL A 37 -3.43 5.56 -3.43
C VAL A 37 -4.04 4.23 -3.87
N HIS A 38 -4.30 3.29 -2.95
CA HIS A 38 -4.87 1.98 -3.27
C HIS A 38 -6.17 2.09 -4.08
N GLU A 39 -7.12 2.91 -3.60
CA GLU A 39 -8.42 3.11 -4.25
C GLU A 39 -8.28 3.77 -5.62
N ARG A 40 -7.43 4.80 -5.77
CA ARG A 40 -7.23 5.44 -7.08
C ARG A 40 -6.68 4.46 -8.12
N ILE A 41 -5.81 3.56 -7.71
CA ILE A 41 -5.28 2.51 -8.59
C ILE A 41 -6.40 1.55 -9.00
N LYS A 42 -7.19 1.05 -8.03
CA LYS A 42 -8.30 0.15 -8.30
C LYS A 42 -9.38 0.78 -9.19
N ILE A 43 -9.77 2.03 -8.91
CA ILE A 43 -10.75 2.77 -9.72
C ILE A 43 -10.29 2.89 -11.17
N LYS A 44 -8.98 3.12 -11.38
CA LYS A 44 -8.44 3.35 -12.73
C LYS A 44 -8.16 2.06 -13.50
N TYR A 45 -7.75 0.99 -12.83
CA TYR A 45 -7.22 -0.21 -13.49
C TYR A 45 -7.96 -1.51 -13.14
N GLY A 46 -8.81 -1.52 -12.12
CA GLY A 46 -9.59 -2.67 -11.65
C GLY A 46 -9.02 -3.35 -10.41
N GLU A 47 -9.81 -4.27 -9.84
CA GLU A 47 -9.52 -5.00 -8.59
C GLU A 47 -8.17 -5.76 -8.53
N PRO A 48 -7.61 -6.31 -9.63
CA PRO A 48 -6.33 -7.02 -9.57
C PRO A 48 -5.11 -6.13 -9.26
N TYR A 49 -5.29 -4.80 -9.20
CA TYR A 49 -4.27 -3.78 -9.04
C TYR A 49 -4.41 -3.05 -7.70
N GLY A 50 -3.37 -2.34 -7.28
CA GLY A 50 -3.41 -1.59 -6.02
C GLY A 50 -2.06 -1.43 -5.36
N LEU A 51 -2.12 -1.12 -4.06
CA LEU A 51 -1.00 -1.00 -3.14
C LEU A 51 -0.94 -2.19 -2.18
N THR A 52 0.27 -2.70 -1.93
CA THR A 52 0.59 -3.67 -0.86
C THR A 52 1.72 -3.10 -0.01
N VAL A 53 1.65 -3.29 1.32
CA VAL A 53 2.67 -2.77 2.26
C VAL A 53 3.27 -3.91 3.06
N THR A 54 4.59 -3.99 3.06
CA THR A 54 5.38 -4.86 3.92
C THR A 54 6.35 -4.02 4.72
N SER A 55 6.64 -4.42 5.95
CA SER A 55 7.54 -3.67 6.81
C SER A 55 8.06 -4.58 7.90
N GLU A 56 9.26 -4.28 8.39
CA GLU A 56 9.78 -4.86 9.61
C GLU A 56 10.27 -3.74 10.51
N GLU A 57 9.87 -3.80 11.78
CA GLU A 57 10.27 -2.83 12.79
C GLU A 57 11.80 -2.78 12.90
N ASN A 58 12.33 -1.55 12.92
CA ASN A 58 13.75 -1.21 12.87
C ASN A 58 14.49 -1.61 11.59
N LYS A 59 13.81 -2.04 10.53
CA LYS A 59 14.44 -2.33 9.22
C LYS A 59 13.90 -1.50 8.05
N GLY A 60 12.70 -0.93 8.19
CA GLY A 60 12.10 -0.06 7.17
C GLY A 60 10.79 -0.60 6.59
N THR A 61 10.36 -0.02 5.47
CA THR A 61 9.09 -0.34 4.82
C THR A 61 9.31 -0.54 3.32
N ASN A 62 8.63 -1.51 2.73
CA ASN A 62 8.51 -1.67 1.29
C ASN A 62 7.04 -1.56 0.87
N MET A 63 6.78 -0.63 -0.04
CA MET A 63 5.48 -0.40 -0.67
C MET A 63 5.52 -0.87 -2.12
N ILE A 64 4.64 -1.81 -2.45
CA ILE A 64 4.54 -2.41 -3.77
C ILE A 64 3.28 -1.88 -4.45
N LEU A 65 3.46 -1.17 -5.56
CA LEU A 65 2.38 -0.71 -6.42
C LEU A 65 2.28 -1.59 -7.66
N LYS A 66 1.08 -2.14 -7.89
CA LYS A 66 0.77 -3.01 -9.02
C LYS A 66 -0.14 -2.27 -10.00
N PHE A 67 0.29 -2.24 -11.26
CA PHE A 67 -0.39 -1.58 -12.38
C PHE A 67 -0.28 -2.44 -13.63
N PRO A 68 -1.16 -2.27 -14.63
CA PRO A 68 -0.97 -2.90 -15.94
C PRO A 68 0.27 -2.31 -16.61
N LEU A 69 1.01 -3.15 -17.33
CA LEU A 69 2.03 -2.68 -18.26
C LEU A 69 1.31 -1.95 -19.39
N ARG A 70 1.67 -0.69 -19.63
CA ARG A 70 1.27 0.02 -20.85
C ARG A 70 2.47 0.00 -21.79
N GLU A 71 2.24 -0.44 -23.02
CA GLU A 71 3.19 -0.17 -24.09
C GLU A 71 3.24 1.35 -24.29
N VAL A 72 4.45 1.88 -24.37
CA VAL A 72 4.69 3.27 -24.72
C VAL A 72 4.74 3.29 -26.25
N GLU A 73 3.76 3.95 -26.88
CA GLU A 73 3.85 4.30 -28.31
C GLU A 73 4.98 5.29 -28.56
#